data_AF-A0A2P5NI67-F1
#
_entry.id   AF-A0A2P5NI67-F1
#
_cell.length_a   1.000
_cell.length_b   1.000
_cell.length_c   1.000
_cell.angle_alpha   90.00
_cell.angle_beta   90.00
_cell.angle_gamma   90.00
#
_symmetry.space_group_name_H-M   'P 1'
#
loop_
_entity.id
_entity.type
_entity.pdbx_description
1 polymer ?
#
loop_
_entity_poly.entity_id
_entity_poly.type
_entity_poly.pdbx_seq_one_letter_code
_entity_poly.pdbx_strand_id
1 'polypeptide(L)'
;TERVVSIEDTRELKPPQPNWLPLVASKGGQGLADVTVQELLEASLRLRPDRLFLGEIRGAEAATFLQAVNTGHPGSLTTLHADSAYGAFQRLALMTLQSDLKLTKAEIIEYVRSVVPMVIQLRRRPTRGVAEIYFRGYGAP
;
A
#
# COMPACT_ATOMS: atom_id res chain seq x y z
N THR A 1 3.41 -18.89 12.02
CA THR A 1 2.71 -17.73 12.62
C THR A 1 3.30 -16.48 12.03
N GLU A 2 2.52 -15.69 11.30
CA GLU A 2 3.02 -14.47 10.61
C GLU A 2 2.90 -13.24 11.52
N ARG A 3 3.86 -12.33 11.43
CA ARG A 3 3.89 -11.01 12.04
C ARG A 3 3.31 -9.98 11.08
N VAL A 4 2.23 -9.34 11.48
CA VAL A 4 1.59 -8.26 10.72
C VAL A 4 1.94 -6.93 11.37
N VAL A 5 2.37 -5.96 10.57
CA VAL A 5 2.46 -4.56 11.00
C VAL A 5 1.44 -3.76 10.19
N SER A 6 0.52 -3.07 10.87
CA SER A 6 -0.40 -2.13 10.22
C SER A 6 0.05 -0.70 10.43
N ILE A 7 -0.14 0.15 9.42
CA ILE A 7 0.22 1.57 9.44
C ILE A 7 -0.99 2.38 8.99
N GLU A 8 -1.54 3.23 9.85
CA GLU A 8 -2.82 3.91 9.61
C GLU A 8 -2.81 5.35 10.13
N ASP A 9 -3.55 6.27 9.51
CA ASP A 9 -3.82 7.62 10.06
C ASP A 9 -4.85 7.55 11.21
N THR A 10 -5.76 6.58 11.15
CA THR A 10 -6.79 6.31 12.17
C THR A 10 -6.95 4.81 12.27
N ARG A 11 -6.98 4.28 13.49
CA ARG A 11 -6.96 2.83 13.72
C ARG A 11 -8.31 2.20 13.34
N GLU A 12 -8.34 1.49 12.21
CA GLU A 12 -9.53 0.82 11.68
C GLU A 12 -9.32 -0.69 11.55
N LEU A 13 -8.11 -1.12 11.16
CA LEU A 13 -7.77 -2.51 10.95
C LEU A 13 -7.76 -3.29 12.27
N LYS A 14 -8.32 -4.51 12.23
CA LYS A 14 -8.29 -5.50 13.31
C LYS A 14 -8.02 -6.89 12.74
N PRO A 15 -6.80 -7.15 12.25
CA PRO A 15 -6.46 -8.47 11.71
C PRO A 15 -6.59 -9.54 12.81
N PRO A 16 -7.09 -10.75 12.49
CA PRO A 16 -7.22 -11.83 13.47
C PRO A 16 -5.86 -12.42 13.92
N GLN A 17 -4.76 -12.05 13.27
CA GLN A 17 -3.41 -12.54 13.56
C GLN A 17 -2.95 -12.13 14.97
N PRO A 18 -2.52 -13.08 15.82
CA PRO A 18 -2.08 -12.77 17.18
C PRO A 18 -0.81 -11.89 17.25
N ASN A 19 0.13 -12.08 16.32
CA ASN A 19 1.36 -11.29 16.26
C ASN A 19 1.16 -10.06 15.36
N TRP A 20 0.38 -9.11 15.85
CA TRP A 20 0.06 -7.88 15.15
C TRP A 20 0.52 -6.65 15.94
N LEU A 21 1.20 -5.73 15.25
CA LEU A 21 1.60 -4.44 15.78
C LEU A 21 0.95 -3.31 14.95
N PRO A 22 0.02 -2.53 15.53
CA PRO A 22 -0.51 -1.33 14.89
C PRO A 22 0.42 -0.13 15.13
N LEU A 23 0.76 0.59 14.06
CA LEU A 23 1.43 1.88 14.06
C LEU A 23 0.44 2.94 13.57
N VAL A 24 0.40 4.09 14.24
CA VAL A 24 -0.56 5.17 13.94
C VAL A 24 0.19 6.46 13.66
N ALA A 25 0.01 7.00 12.47
CA ALA A 25 0.58 8.29 12.09
C ALA A 25 -0.18 9.42 12.79
N SER A 26 0.53 10.50 13.11
CA SER A 26 -0.03 11.69 13.74
C SER A 26 0.48 12.90 12.97
N LYS A 27 -0.41 13.60 12.26
CA LYS A 27 -0.09 14.78 11.43
C LYS A 27 0.10 16.06 12.26
N GLY A 28 0.53 15.93 13.52
CA GLY A 28 0.56 17.02 14.49
C GLY A 28 -0.84 17.55 14.84
N GLY A 29 -0.90 18.72 15.47
CA GLY A 29 -2.16 19.41 15.80
C GLY A 29 -2.87 18.95 17.09
N GLN A 30 -2.54 17.77 17.62
CA GLN A 30 -3.00 17.29 18.93
C GLN A 30 -1.92 17.35 20.04
N GLY A 31 -0.73 17.87 19.71
CA GLY A 31 0.34 18.14 20.69
C GLY A 31 1.12 16.93 21.21
N LEU A 32 0.90 15.72 20.66
CA LEU A 32 1.53 14.48 21.16
C LEU A 32 2.69 13.98 20.28
N ALA A 33 2.56 14.05 18.96
CA ALA A 33 3.61 13.64 18.02
C ALA A 33 3.35 14.20 16.61
N ASP A 34 4.42 14.42 15.86
CA ASP A 34 4.40 14.65 14.41
C ASP A 34 5.18 13.50 13.75
N VAL A 35 4.45 12.51 13.26
CA VAL A 35 5.01 11.30 12.65
C VAL A 35 4.15 10.93 11.46
N THR A 36 4.80 10.84 10.30
CA THR A 36 4.18 10.56 9.01
C THR A 36 4.04 9.07 8.75
N VAL A 37 3.15 8.72 7.81
CA VAL A 37 3.01 7.35 7.29
C VAL A 37 4.34 6.84 6.71
N GLN A 38 5.09 7.71 6.03
CA GLN A 38 6.40 7.38 5.46
C GLN A 38 7.38 6.92 6.55
N GLU A 39 7.52 7.70 7.63
CA GLU A 39 8.44 7.38 8.73
C GLU A 39 8.05 6.08 9.44
N LEU A 40 6.75 5.84 9.65
CA LEU A 40 6.27 4.58 10.21
C LEU A 40 6.52 3.40 9.29
N LEU A 41 6.36 3.59 7.98
CA LEU A 41 6.65 2.56 7.00
C LEU A 41 8.14 2.20 7.01
N GLU A 42 9.04 3.18 6.99
CA GLU A 42 10.48 2.94 7.08
C GLU A 42 10.88 2.28 8.42
N ALA A 43 10.30 2.72 9.53
CA ALA A 43 10.51 2.11 10.84
C ALA A 43 10.02 0.66 10.86
N SER A 44 8.86 0.37 10.25
CA SER A 44 8.26 -0.96 10.22
C SER A 44 9.18 -2.01 9.59
N LEU A 45 9.97 -1.64 8.58
CA LEU A 45 10.91 -2.55 7.92
C LEU A 45 12.00 -3.08 8.87
N ARG A 46 12.29 -2.34 9.95
CA ARG A 46 13.24 -2.76 10.99
C ARG A 46 12.61 -3.68 12.04
N LEU A 47 11.28 -3.80 12.05
CA LEU A 47 10.50 -4.60 12.99
C LEU A 47 10.26 -6.04 12.50
N ARG A 48 10.92 -6.43 11.40
CA ARG A 48 10.80 -7.74 10.73
C ARG A 48 9.35 -8.19 10.53
N PRO A 49 8.50 -7.41 9.84
CA PRO A 49 7.16 -7.85 9.50
C PRO A 49 7.23 -8.99 8.49
N ASP A 50 6.29 -9.93 8.57
CA ASP A 50 6.01 -10.85 7.46
C ASP A 50 5.05 -10.19 6.45
N ARG A 51 4.14 -9.32 6.93
CA ARG A 51 3.17 -8.59 6.12
C ARG A 51 3.03 -7.14 6.57
N LEU A 52 2.94 -6.24 5.59
CA LEU A 52 2.65 -4.82 5.81
C LEU A 52 1.22 -4.51 5.38
N PHE A 53 0.40 -4.03 6.31
CA PHE A 53 -0.95 -3.53 6.00
C PHE A 53 -0.95 -2.01 6.11
N LEU A 54 -0.81 -1.34 4.97
CA LEU A 54 -0.85 0.10 4.91
C LEU A 54 -2.31 0.53 4.70
N GLY A 55 -2.86 1.38 5.56
CA GLY A 55 -4.27 1.75 5.50
C GLY A 55 -4.63 2.37 4.15
N GLU A 56 -3.90 3.40 3.73
CA GLU A 56 -4.10 4.07 2.45
C GLU A 56 -2.78 4.67 1.94
N ILE A 57 -2.55 4.61 0.63
CA ILE A 57 -1.50 5.36 -0.06
C ILE A 57 -2.08 6.65 -0.67
N ARG A 58 -1.48 7.78 -0.31
CA ARG A 58 -1.84 9.15 -0.67
C ARG A 58 -0.72 9.90 -1.39
N GLY A 59 0.55 9.50 -1.24
CA GLY A 59 1.68 10.22 -1.85
C GLY A 59 2.99 9.44 -1.86
N ALA A 60 4.04 10.06 -1.32
CA ALA A 60 5.43 9.62 -1.42
C ALA A 60 5.68 8.19 -0.89
N GLU A 61 4.86 7.72 0.05
CA GLU A 61 4.93 6.37 0.63
C GLU A 61 4.67 5.25 -0.39
N ALA A 62 4.11 5.58 -1.56
CA ALA A 62 3.89 4.62 -2.63
C ALA A 62 5.17 3.89 -3.05
N ALA A 63 6.27 4.64 -3.23
CA ALA A 63 7.54 4.08 -3.70
C ALA A 63 8.15 3.15 -2.65
N THR A 64 8.22 3.60 -1.40
CA THR A 64 8.71 2.80 -0.28
C THR A 64 7.87 1.55 -0.05
N PHE A 65 6.54 1.65 -0.17
CA PHE A 65 5.66 0.50 -0.03
C PHE A 65 5.91 -0.52 -1.15
N LEU A 66 5.95 -0.10 -2.41
CA LEU A 66 6.21 -1.00 -3.54
C LEU A 66 7.59 -1.67 -3.44
N GLN A 67 8.61 -0.92 -3.04
CA GLN A 67 9.94 -1.49 -2.78
C GLN A 67 9.91 -2.52 -1.65
N ALA A 68 9.24 -2.22 -0.53
CA ALA A 68 9.10 -3.14 0.59
C ALA A 68 8.42 -4.45 0.18
N VAL A 69 7.33 -4.37 -0.60
CA VAL A 69 6.62 -5.56 -1.10
C VAL A 69 7.51 -6.39 -2.02
N ASN A 70 8.24 -5.74 -2.92
CA ASN A 70 9.13 -6.41 -3.86
C ASN A 70 10.35 -7.08 -3.19
N THR A 71 10.83 -6.56 -2.06
CA THR A 71 12.12 -6.96 -1.46
C THR A 71 12.04 -7.94 -0.29
N GLY A 72 10.84 -8.26 0.21
CA GLY A 72 10.74 -9.22 1.31
C GLY A 72 9.42 -9.28 2.08
N HIS A 73 8.39 -8.54 1.65
CA HIS A 73 7.11 -8.46 2.37
C HIS A 73 5.93 -8.83 1.46
N PRO A 74 5.87 -10.06 0.91
CA PRO A 74 4.82 -10.49 0.00
C PRO A 74 3.46 -10.58 0.69
N GLY A 75 2.39 -10.36 -0.08
CA GLY A 75 1.02 -10.40 0.43
C GLY A 75 0.72 -9.31 1.47
N SER A 76 1.47 -8.21 1.38
CA SER A 76 1.12 -6.91 1.95
C SER A 76 -0.12 -6.33 1.26
N LEU A 77 -0.86 -5.49 1.96
CA LEU A 77 -2.15 -4.96 1.52
C LEU A 77 -2.17 -3.45 1.69
N THR A 78 -2.86 -2.78 0.77
CA THR A 78 -3.13 -1.34 0.89
C THR A 78 -4.40 -0.95 0.15
N THR A 79 -4.87 0.28 0.41
CA THR A 79 -5.94 0.91 -0.35
C THR A 79 -5.45 2.18 -1.04
N LEU A 80 -6.12 2.55 -2.12
CA LEU A 80 -5.97 3.86 -2.74
C LEU A 80 -7.26 4.23 -3.47
N HIS A 81 -7.48 5.52 -3.68
CA HIS A 81 -8.60 6.00 -4.46
C HIS A 81 -8.33 5.92 -5.96
N ALA A 82 -9.10 5.10 -6.69
CA ALA A 82 -9.06 5.07 -8.15
C ALA A 82 -10.46 4.77 -8.72
N ASP A 83 -10.69 5.19 -9.96
CA ASP A 83 -11.98 4.99 -10.65
C ASP A 83 -12.09 3.62 -11.34
N SER A 84 -10.96 2.92 -11.51
CA SER A 84 -10.84 1.58 -12.09
C SER A 84 -9.56 0.89 -11.63
N ALA A 85 -9.46 -0.43 -11.86
CA ALA A 85 -8.24 -1.16 -11.57
C ALA A 85 -7.05 -0.66 -12.39
N TYR A 86 -7.27 -0.32 -13.67
CA TYR A 86 -6.24 0.33 -14.49
C TYR A 86 -5.84 1.71 -13.96
N GLY A 87 -6.81 2.51 -13.52
CA GLY A 87 -6.56 3.82 -12.91
C GLY A 87 -5.73 3.72 -11.64
N ALA A 88 -5.85 2.63 -10.88
CA ALA A 88 -5.02 2.39 -9.70
C ALA A 88 -3.52 2.29 -10.04
N PHE A 89 -3.17 1.58 -11.12
CA PHE A 89 -1.79 1.53 -11.61
C PHE A 89 -1.28 2.90 -12.03
N GLN A 90 -2.10 3.68 -12.74
CA GLN A 90 -1.71 5.03 -13.14
C GLN A 90 -1.48 5.94 -11.94
N ARG A 91 -2.32 5.85 -10.91
CA ARG A 91 -2.21 6.67 -9.71
C ARG A 91 -0.99 6.29 -8.87
N LEU A 92 -0.73 5.00 -8.68
CA LEU A 92 0.50 4.52 -8.05
C LEU A 92 1.73 5.02 -8.80
N ALA A 93 1.73 4.92 -10.13
CA ALA A 93 2.85 5.42 -10.94
C ALA A 93 3.08 6.93 -10.76
N LEU A 94 2.02 7.74 -10.71
CA LEU A 94 2.12 9.17 -10.46
C LEU A 94 2.67 9.47 -9.05
N MET A 95 2.24 8.74 -8.03
CA MET A 95 2.75 8.88 -6.66
C MET A 95 4.23 8.51 -6.56
N THR A 96 4.67 7.49 -7.30
CA THR A 96 6.08 7.08 -7.33
C THR A 96 6.96 8.00 -8.15
N LEU A 97 6.43 8.84 -9.05
CA LEU A 97 7.23 9.84 -9.77
C LEU A 97 7.84 10.89 -8.83
N GLN A 98 7.31 11.02 -7.61
CA GLN A 98 7.88 11.87 -6.57
C GLN A 98 9.10 11.23 -5.88
N SER A 99 9.43 9.98 -6.20
CA SER A 99 10.61 9.29 -5.68
C SER A 99 11.82 9.45 -6.60
N ASP A 100 13.02 9.22 -6.08
CA ASP A 100 14.29 9.30 -6.83
C ASP A 100 14.50 8.19 -7.88
N LEU A 101 13.44 7.46 -8.25
CA LEU A 101 13.49 6.49 -9.33
C LEU A 101 13.65 7.22 -10.68
N LYS A 102 14.84 7.09 -11.28
CA LYS A 102 15.15 7.62 -12.63
C LYS A 102 14.49 6.77 -13.73
N LEU A 103 13.18 6.62 -13.66
CA LEU A 103 12.37 5.83 -14.60
C LEU A 103 11.34 6.72 -15.28
N THR A 104 11.04 6.42 -16.54
CA THR A 104 9.90 6.99 -17.24
C THR A 104 8.58 6.49 -16.63
N LYS A 105 7.49 7.23 -16.85
CA LYS A 105 6.15 6.81 -16.40
C LYS A 105 5.77 5.41 -16.92
N ALA A 106 6.19 5.06 -18.14
CA ALA A 106 5.90 3.75 -18.73
C ALA A 106 6.61 2.63 -17.94
N GLU A 107 7.92 2.79 -17.69
CA GLU A 107 8.72 1.83 -16.91
C GLU A 107 8.20 1.68 -15.47
N ILE A 108 7.75 2.78 -14.86
CA ILE A 108 7.10 2.74 -13.54
C ILE A 108 5.81 1.93 -13.59
N ILE A 109 4.94 2.14 -14.59
CA ILE A 109 3.69 1.36 -14.71
C ILE A 109 3.99 -0.13 -14.86
N GLU A 110 5.01 -0.49 -15.66
CA GLU A 110 5.45 -1.88 -15.80
C GLU A 110 5.97 -2.44 -14.48
N TYR A 111 6.77 -1.67 -13.74
CA TYR A 111 7.22 -2.04 -12.40
C TYR A 111 6.06 -2.24 -11.41
N VAL A 112 5.11 -1.31 -11.34
CA VAL A 112 3.95 -1.45 -10.44
C VAL A 112 3.14 -2.70 -10.79
N ARG A 113 2.94 -2.97 -12.09
CA ARG A 113 2.27 -4.20 -12.56
C ARG A 113 3.04 -5.47 -12.24
N SER A 114 4.36 -5.40 -12.14
CA SER A 114 5.18 -6.54 -11.76
C SER A 114 5.09 -6.85 -10.26
N VAL A 115 4.90 -5.82 -9.43
CA VAL A 115 4.82 -5.93 -7.96
C VAL A 115 3.39 -6.19 -7.47
N VAL A 116 2.37 -5.65 -8.14
CA VAL A 116 0.96 -5.70 -7.72
C VAL A 116 0.18 -6.70 -8.58
N PRO A 117 0.07 -7.98 -8.15
CA PRO A 117 -0.61 -9.01 -8.94
C PRO A 117 -2.13 -8.88 -8.91
N MET A 118 -2.71 -8.12 -7.97
CA MET A 118 -4.16 -8.05 -7.79
C MET A 118 -4.61 -6.65 -7.43
N VAL A 119 -5.69 -6.18 -8.06
CA VAL A 119 -6.42 -4.96 -7.67
C VAL A 119 -7.90 -5.30 -7.62
N ILE A 120 -8.54 -5.03 -6.48
CA ILE A 120 -9.98 -5.20 -6.28
C ILE A 120 -10.62 -3.81 -6.27
N GLN A 121 -11.33 -3.46 -7.33
CA GLN A 121 -12.04 -2.19 -7.42
C GLN A 121 -13.40 -2.31 -6.74
N LEU A 122 -13.64 -1.41 -5.79
CA LEU A 122 -14.96 -1.26 -5.17
C LEU A 122 -15.73 -0.09 -5.82
N ARG A 123 -17.03 -0.26 -5.99
CA ARG A 123 -17.95 0.83 -6.36
C ARG A 123 -19.23 0.77 -5.51
N ARG A 124 -19.96 1.88 -5.49
CA ARG A 124 -21.25 1.99 -4.80
C ARG A 124 -22.36 2.35 -5.79
N ARG A 125 -23.23 1.40 -6.14
CA ARG A 125 -24.47 1.62 -6.94
C ARG A 125 -25.47 0.45 -6.78
N PRO A 126 -26.66 0.61 -6.14
CA PRO A 126 -26.97 1.51 -5.01
C PRO A 126 -26.26 1.09 -3.70
N THR A 127 -25.82 -0.16 -3.62
CA THR A 127 -25.05 -0.76 -2.53
C THR A 127 -23.56 -0.82 -2.87
N ARG A 128 -22.70 -1.09 -1.87
CA ARG A 128 -21.25 -1.30 -2.08
C ARG A 128 -21.01 -2.71 -2.60
N GLY A 129 -20.15 -2.84 -3.61
CA GLY A 129 -19.77 -4.12 -4.18
C GLY A 129 -18.46 -4.05 -4.97
N VAL A 130 -17.94 -5.23 -5.30
CA VAL A 130 -16.81 -5.37 -6.22
C VAL A 130 -17.29 -5.06 -7.64
N ALA A 131 -16.62 -4.14 -8.32
CA ALA A 131 -16.95 -3.73 -9.68
C ALA A 131 -16.00 -4.30 -10.73
N GLU A 132 -14.73 -4.49 -10.35
CA GLU A 132 -13.68 -5.00 -11.23
C GLU A 132 -12.64 -5.71 -10.37
N ILE A 133 -12.08 -6.81 -10.90
CA ILE A 133 -10.92 -7.47 -10.33
C ILE A 133 -9.88 -7.56 -11.44
N TYR A 134 -8.75 -6.88 -11.25
CA TYR A 134 -7.54 -7.18 -12.01
C TYR A 134 -6.78 -8.27 -11.25
N PHE A 135 -6.40 -9.33 -11.96
CA PHE A 135 -5.52 -10.36 -11.43
C PHE A 135 -4.54 -10.82 -12.50
N ARG A 136 -3.24 -10.64 -12.21
CA ARG A 136 -2.16 -11.24 -12.97
C ARG A 136 -1.81 -12.58 -12.31
N GLY A 137 -2.31 -13.66 -12.89
CA GLY A 137 -2.04 -15.02 -12.42
C GLY A 137 -0.53 -15.29 -12.33
N TYR A 138 -0.13 -16.11 -11.36
CA TYR A 138 1.26 -16.59 -11.26
C TYR A 138 1.61 -17.35 -12.56
N GLY A 139 2.58 -16.84 -13.32
CA GLY A 139 3.08 -17.48 -14.54
C GLY A 139 2.49 -16.98 -15.87
N ALA A 140 1.66 -15.93 -15.87
CA ALA A 140 1.37 -15.21 -17.12
C ALA A 140 2.56 -14.27 -17.45
N PRO A 141 3.06 -14.28 -18.71
CA PRO A 141 4.23 -13.50 -19.12
C PRO A 141 4.08 -11.99 -18.85
#